data_AF-A0A7W1PQE9-F1
#
_entry.id   AF-A0A7W1PQE9-F1
#
_cell.length_a   1.000
_cell.length_b   1.000
_cell.length_c   1.000
_cell.angle_alpha   90.00
_cell.angle_beta   90.00
_cell.angle_gamma   90.00
#
_symmetry.space_group_name_H-M   'P 1'
#
loop_
_entity.id
_entity.type
_entity.pdbx_description
1 polymer ?
#
loop_
_entity_poly.entity_id
_entity_poly.type
_entity_poly.pdbx_seq_one_letter_code
_entity_poly.pdbx_strand_id
1 'polypeptide(L)'
;MAALVGATSLLEQFTVPNQTLAAPPGALPERTVARVVADGAFPAVIGRTDSALIIGMEGTPPPTTRPGFGVLVVDLDERVVGVMVYEGDPIPGAPKLGEVSVGGASIPLIGVQVDPMKIMDPSCPTLFPDSIIR
;
A
#
# COMPACT_ATOMS: atom_id res chain seq x y z
N MET A 1 -5.91 17.93 -0.28
CA MET A 1 -6.73 17.09 0.63
C MET A 1 -7.30 15.83 -0.04
N ALA A 2 -7.25 15.67 -1.38
CA ALA A 2 -7.79 14.47 -2.04
C ALA A 2 -7.04 13.15 -1.75
N ALA A 3 -5.74 13.20 -1.43
CA ALA A 3 -4.98 12.00 -1.06
C ALA A 3 -5.48 11.34 0.24
N LEU A 4 -6.01 12.16 1.16
CA LEU A 4 -6.64 11.67 2.40
C LEU A 4 -8.00 11.02 2.14
N VAL A 5 -8.77 11.56 1.19
CA VAL A 5 -10.06 10.96 0.77
C VAL A 5 -9.82 9.58 0.16
N GLY A 6 -8.85 9.44 -0.75
CA GLY A 6 -8.50 8.14 -1.33
C GLY A 6 -7.97 7.14 -0.30
N ALA A 7 -7.28 7.61 0.74
CA ALA A 7 -6.82 6.77 1.85
C ALA A 7 -7.97 6.19 2.66
N THR A 8 -8.96 7.02 3.04
CA THR A 8 -10.15 6.52 3.75
C THR A 8 -10.99 5.59 2.89
N SER A 9 -11.20 5.93 1.61
CA SER A 9 -11.96 5.10 0.67
C SER A 9 -11.32 3.72 0.44
N LEU A 10 -9.99 3.62 0.54
CA LEU A 10 -9.27 2.36 0.45
C LEU A 10 -9.54 1.45 1.67
N LEU A 11 -9.60 2.00 2.88
CA LEU A 11 -9.91 1.21 4.07
C LEU A 11 -11.34 0.65 4.03
N GLU A 12 -12.29 1.40 3.46
CA GLU A 12 -13.67 0.95 3.27
C GLU A 12 -13.77 -0.30 2.37
N GLN A 13 -12.82 -0.50 1.45
CA GLN A 13 -12.81 -1.67 0.55
C GLN A 13 -12.62 -3.00 1.30
N PHE A 14 -12.01 -3.00 2.48
CA PHE A 14 -11.90 -4.21 3.30
C PHE A 14 -13.25 -4.70 3.84
N THR A 15 -14.28 -3.85 3.83
CA THR A 15 -15.65 -4.25 4.19
C THR A 15 -16.39 -4.92 3.03
N VAL A 16 -15.86 -4.82 1.81
CA VAL A 16 -16.45 -5.41 0.61
C VAL A 16 -16.02 -6.88 0.50
N PRO A 17 -16.98 -7.81 0.34
CA PRO A 17 -16.66 -9.24 0.21
C PRO A 17 -15.70 -9.52 -0.94
N ASN A 18 -14.76 -10.44 -0.72
CA ASN A 18 -13.81 -10.95 -1.71
C ASN A 18 -12.82 -9.94 -2.30
N GLN A 19 -12.66 -8.76 -1.69
CA GLN A 19 -11.62 -7.79 -2.09
C GLN A 19 -10.35 -7.91 -1.28
N THR A 20 -10.44 -8.39 -0.03
CA THR A 20 -9.24 -8.59 0.79
C THR A 20 -8.41 -9.74 0.21
N LEU A 21 -7.13 -9.47 -0.05
CA LEU A 21 -6.21 -10.47 -0.58
C LEU A 21 -5.87 -11.49 0.51
N ALA A 22 -6.02 -12.78 0.16
CA ALA A 22 -5.63 -13.89 1.03
C ALA A 22 -4.18 -14.35 0.79
N ALA A 23 -3.60 -14.00 -0.37
CA ALA A 23 -2.24 -14.35 -0.75
C ALA A 23 -1.61 -13.21 -1.59
N PRO A 24 -0.28 -13.13 -1.65
CA PRO A 24 0.41 -12.20 -2.55
C PRO A 24 0.05 -12.41 -4.04
N PRO A 25 -0.05 -11.33 -4.85
CA PRO A 25 -0.33 -11.46 -6.28
C PRO A 25 0.80 -12.19 -7.01
N GLY A 26 0.49 -12.98 -8.03
CA GLY A 26 1.47 -13.87 -8.67
C GLY A 26 2.68 -13.13 -9.24
N ALA A 27 2.42 -12.10 -10.04
CA ALA A 27 3.44 -11.23 -10.64
C ALA A 27 3.71 -10.02 -9.75
N LEU A 28 4.99 -9.73 -9.50
CA LEU A 28 5.42 -8.55 -8.78
C LEU A 28 6.30 -7.70 -9.71
N PRO A 29 6.12 -6.37 -9.74
CA PRO A 29 7.12 -5.49 -10.34
C PRO A 29 8.41 -5.54 -9.49
N GLU A 30 9.51 -4.96 -9.95
CA GLU A 30 10.71 -4.81 -9.10
C GLU A 30 10.57 -3.62 -8.14
N ARG A 31 9.81 -2.61 -8.56
CA ARG A 31 9.63 -1.36 -7.83
C ARG A 31 8.18 -0.90 -7.83
N THR A 32 7.82 -0.12 -6.83
CA THR A 32 6.49 0.44 -6.62
C THR A 32 6.58 1.77 -5.86
N VAL A 33 5.43 2.40 -5.61
CA VAL A 33 5.34 3.58 -4.74
C VAL A 33 4.78 3.16 -3.39
N ALA A 34 5.46 3.58 -2.32
CA ALA A 34 4.89 3.60 -0.97
C ALA A 34 4.39 5.02 -0.64
N ARG A 35 3.10 5.19 -0.40
CA ARG A 35 2.51 6.47 0.02
C ARG A 35 2.11 6.43 1.49
N VAL A 36 2.69 7.33 2.28
CA VAL A 36 2.31 7.58 3.66
C VAL A 36 1.19 8.61 3.67
N VAL A 37 0.05 8.28 4.28
CA VAL A 37 -1.23 9.02 4.19
C VAL A 37 -1.10 10.51 4.57
N ALA A 38 -0.19 10.86 5.48
CA ALA A 38 0.00 12.21 5.99
C ALA A 38 1.25 12.94 5.45
N ASP A 39 2.21 12.23 4.84
CA ASP A 39 3.54 12.80 4.57
C ASP A 39 3.86 12.89 3.08
N GLY A 40 3.55 11.86 2.29
CA GLY A 40 3.88 11.86 0.86
C GLY A 40 4.14 10.49 0.26
N ALA A 41 4.63 10.48 -0.98
CA ALA A 41 4.99 9.28 -1.72
C ALA A 41 6.50 9.10 -1.78
N PHE A 42 6.93 7.86 -1.63
CA PHE A 42 8.32 7.41 -1.63
C PHE A 42 8.49 6.27 -2.63
N PRO A 43 9.63 6.18 -3.32
CA PRO A 43 9.97 4.99 -4.07
C PRO A 43 10.06 3.79 -3.12
N ALA A 44 9.72 2.60 -3.60
CA ALA A 44 9.83 1.37 -2.84
C ALA A 44 10.24 0.20 -3.74
N VAL A 45 11.00 -0.72 -3.17
CA VAL A 45 11.33 -2.01 -3.79
C VAL A 45 10.37 -3.05 -3.26
N ILE A 46 9.87 -3.91 -4.12
CA ILE A 46 9.02 -5.04 -3.73
C ILE A 46 9.78 -6.34 -4.00
N GLY A 47 9.76 -7.23 -3.02
CA GLY A 47 10.40 -8.53 -3.06
C GLY A 47 9.50 -9.60 -2.47
N ARG A 48 9.94 -10.85 -2.62
CA ARG A 48 9.28 -12.03 -2.06
C ARG A 48 10.30 -12.93 -1.38
N THR A 49 9.97 -13.42 -0.20
CA THR A 49 10.78 -14.37 0.58
C THR A 49 9.92 -15.54 1.06
N ASP A 50 10.27 -16.77 0.67
CA ASP A 50 9.66 -18.08 1.02
C ASP A 50 8.14 -18.25 0.80
N SER A 51 7.30 -17.24 1.06
CA SER A 51 5.89 -17.04 0.65
C SER A 51 5.35 -15.65 1.02
N ALA A 52 6.13 -14.78 1.67
CA ALA A 52 5.73 -13.47 2.14
C ALA A 52 6.29 -12.35 1.25
N LEU A 53 5.59 -11.22 1.19
CA LEU A 53 6.08 -10.01 0.56
C LEU A 53 6.99 -9.21 1.48
N ILE A 54 7.98 -8.56 0.91
CA ILE A 54 8.78 -7.55 1.59
C ILE A 54 8.74 -6.28 0.73
N ILE A 55 8.31 -5.17 1.34
CA ILE A 55 8.35 -3.85 0.72
C ILE A 55 9.44 -3.04 1.43
N GLY A 56 10.48 -2.64 0.72
CA GLY A 56 11.49 -1.73 1.23
C GLY A 56 11.20 -0.31 0.76
N MET A 57 10.76 0.58 1.65
CA MET A 57 10.60 1.99 1.28
C MET A 57 11.97 2.68 1.21
N GLU A 58 12.20 3.40 0.11
CA GLU A 58 13.40 4.19 -0.11
C GLU A 58 13.21 5.58 0.46
N GLY A 59 13.91 5.86 1.56
CA GLY A 59 13.82 7.11 2.29
C GLY A 59 13.30 6.92 3.70
N THR A 60 13.10 8.03 4.41
CA THR A 60 12.62 8.02 5.78
C THR A 60 11.54 9.08 5.91
N PRO A 61 10.30 8.71 6.30
CA PRO A 61 9.27 9.69 6.56
C PRO A 61 9.66 10.56 7.77
N PRO A 62 9.05 11.75 7.95
CA PRO A 62 9.33 12.62 9.09
C PRO A 62 9.25 11.86 10.43
N PRO A 63 10.07 12.21 11.44
CA PRO A 63 10.13 11.48 12.71
C PRO A 63 8.83 11.54 13.53
N THR A 64 7.90 12.43 13.16
CA THR A 64 6.55 12.52 13.75
C THR A 64 5.61 11.43 13.25
N THR A 65 5.92 10.83 12.10
CA THR A 65 5.15 9.75 11.48
C THR A 65 5.26 8.49 12.33
N ARG A 66 4.14 7.81 12.55
CA ARG A 66 4.07 6.53 13.27
C ARG A 66 3.47 5.45 12.39
N PRO A 67 4.23 4.91 11.43
CA PRO A 67 3.76 3.83 10.57
C PRO A 67 3.34 2.63 11.41
N GLY A 68 2.13 2.13 11.17
CA GLY A 68 1.54 1.01 11.88
C GLY A 68 1.29 -0.20 10.99
N PHE A 69 0.82 0.01 9.77
CA PHE A 69 0.65 -1.06 8.78
C PHE A 69 0.68 -0.53 7.35
N GLY A 70 0.97 -1.43 6.41
CA GLY A 70 0.90 -1.20 4.97
C GLY A 70 -0.30 -1.91 4.34
N VAL A 71 -0.83 -1.34 3.26
CA VAL A 71 -1.85 -1.93 2.39
C VAL A 71 -1.29 -2.01 0.98
N LEU A 72 -1.05 -3.21 0.48
CA LEU A 72 -0.80 -3.48 -0.92
C LEU A 72 -2.10 -3.27 -1.70
N VAL A 73 -2.07 -2.34 -2.66
CA VAL A 73 -3.18 -2.08 -3.56
C VAL A 73 -2.91 -2.78 -4.88
N VAL A 74 -3.84 -3.62 -5.28
CA VAL A 74 -3.79 -4.38 -6.52
C VAL A 74 -5.04 -4.07 -7.33
N ASP A 75 -4.90 -3.95 -8.66
CA ASP A 75 -6.04 -3.75 -9.56
C ASP A 75 -6.79 -5.05 -9.86
N LEU A 76 -7.86 -4.94 -10.65
CA LEU A 76 -8.68 -6.09 -11.05
C LEU A 76 -7.93 -7.11 -11.95
N ASP A 77 -6.81 -6.70 -12.55
CA ASP A 77 -5.91 -7.53 -13.37
C ASP A 77 -4.74 -8.12 -12.55
N GLU A 78 -4.85 -8.09 -11.21
CA GLU A 78 -3.84 -8.56 -10.27
C GLU A 78 -2.49 -7.81 -10.34
N ARG A 79 -2.49 -6.58 -10.89
CA ARG A 79 -1.27 -5.75 -10.98
C ARG A 79 -1.13 -4.90 -9.73
N VAL A 80 0.10 -4.87 -9.21
CA VAL A 80 0.45 -4.00 -8.08
C VAL A 80 0.37 -2.54 -8.53
N VAL A 81 -0.53 -1.78 -7.90
CA VAL A 81 -0.71 -0.34 -8.12
C VAL A 81 0.22 0.45 -7.20
N GLY A 82 0.37 0.00 -5.95
CA GLY A 82 1.17 0.68 -4.95
C GLY A 82 0.96 0.16 -3.54
N VAL A 83 1.62 0.79 -2.57
CA VAL A 83 1.49 0.49 -1.14
C VAL A 83 1.07 1.75 -0.39
N MET A 84 -0.04 1.70 0.34
CA MET A 84 -0.43 2.76 1.25
C MET A 84 0.06 2.43 2.66
N VAL A 85 0.64 3.40 3.35
CA VAL A 85 1.16 3.26 4.72
C VAL A 85 0.31 4.11 5.66
N TYR A 86 -0.29 3.43 6.64
CA TYR A 86 -1.19 4.01 7.63
C TYR A 86 -0.56 4.00 9.01
N GLU A 87 -1.01 4.91 9.86
CA GLU A 87 -0.78 4.86 11.30
C GLU A 87 -1.86 3.99 11.98
N GLY A 88 -1.54 3.42 13.14
CA GLY A 88 -2.47 2.61 13.93
C GLY A 88 -2.39 1.10 13.67
N ASP A 89 -3.42 0.36 14.04
CA ASP A 89 -3.47 -1.10 13.92
C ASP A 89 -4.00 -1.56 12.55
N PRO A 90 -3.50 -2.69 12.01
CA PRO A 90 -4.02 -3.26 10.76
C PRO A 90 -5.49 -3.66 10.88
N ILE A 91 -6.17 -3.75 9.73
CA ILE A 91 -7.57 -4.14 9.66
C ILE A 91 -7.80 -5.52 10.29
N PRO A 92 -8.68 -5.66 11.30
CA PRO A 92 -8.92 -6.94 11.96
C PRO A 92 -9.39 -8.01 10.97
N GLY A 93 -8.78 -9.19 11.05
CA GLY A 93 -9.11 -10.34 10.19
C GLY A 93 -8.52 -10.28 8.78
N ALA A 94 -7.87 -9.17 8.38
CA ALA A 94 -7.16 -9.12 7.11
C ALA A 94 -5.89 -10.00 7.17
N PRO A 95 -5.70 -10.94 6.23
CA PRO A 95 -4.50 -11.77 6.20
C PRO A 95 -3.22 -10.96 6.02
N LYS A 96 -2.19 -11.29 6.80
CA LYS A 96 -0.84 -10.73 6.62
C LYS A 96 -0.22 -11.33 5.35
N LEU A 97 0.08 -10.47 4.38
CA LEU A 97 0.77 -10.83 3.14
C LEU A 97 2.30 -10.74 3.27
N GLY A 98 2.78 -9.97 4.24
CA GLY A 98 4.20 -9.67 4.36
C GLY A 98 4.50 -8.53 5.31
N GLU A 99 5.57 -7.79 5.00
CA GLU A 99 6.03 -6.65 5.79
C GLU A 99 6.46 -5.47 4.92
N VAL A 100 6.35 -4.27 5.48
CA VAL A 100 6.91 -3.03 4.92
C VAL A 100 8.01 -2.55 5.85
N SER A 101 9.20 -2.30 5.32
CA SER A 101 10.30 -1.64 6.02
C SER A 101 10.21 -0.13 5.81
N VAL A 102 10.04 0.61 6.90
CA VAL A 102 9.86 2.06 6.94
C VAL A 102 10.79 2.67 7.98
N GLY A 103 11.78 3.46 7.58
CA GLY A 103 12.65 4.18 8.52
C GLY A 103 13.36 3.28 9.54
N GLY A 104 13.64 2.02 9.20
CA GLY A 104 14.26 1.04 10.08
C GLY A 104 13.29 0.19 10.92
N ALA A 105 11.98 0.42 10.83
CA ALA A 105 10.95 -0.42 11.44
C ALA A 105 10.28 -1.33 10.40
N SER A 106 9.94 -2.56 10.78
CA SER A 106 9.10 -3.45 9.97
C SER A 106 7.67 -3.44 10.48
N ILE A 107 6.72 -3.15 9.60
CA ILE A 107 5.27 -3.12 9.89
C ILE A 107 4.53 -4.18 9.04
N PRO A 108 3.40 -4.74 9.50
CA PRO A 108 2.64 -5.72 8.73
C PRO A 108 2.12 -5.14 7.42
N LEU A 109 2.16 -5.95 6.35
CA LEU A 109 1.53 -5.68 5.07
C LEU A 109 0.28 -6.56 4.93
N ILE A 110 -0.87 -5.92 4.72
CA ILE A 110 -2.09 -6.57 4.26
C ILE A 110 -2.35 -6.15 2.81
N GLY A 111 -3.38 -6.68 2.14
CA GLY A 111 -3.66 -6.29 0.77
C GLY A 111 -5.12 -6.32 0.40
N VAL A 112 -5.44 -5.52 -0.62
CA VAL A 112 -6.78 -5.38 -1.16
C VAL A 112 -6.71 -5.27 -2.69
N GLN A 113 -7.64 -5.96 -3.33
CA GLN A 113 -7.91 -5.86 -4.74
C GLN A 113 -9.07 -4.89 -4.96
N VAL A 114 -8.82 -3.82 -5.70
CA VAL A 114 -9.84 -2.80 -5.95
C VAL A 114 -9.68 -2.21 -7.34
N ASP A 115 -10.80 -1.82 -7.93
CA ASP A 115 -10.79 -0.94 -9.10
C ASP A 115 -10.16 0.42 -8.72
N PRO A 116 -8.99 0.78 -9.26
CA PRO A 116 -8.32 2.03 -8.92
C PRO A 116 -9.20 3.26 -9.15
N MET A 117 -10.13 3.21 -10.12
CA MET A 117 -11.06 4.31 -10.38
C MET A 117 -12.05 4.55 -9.23
N LYS A 118 -12.26 3.58 -8.33
CA LYS A 118 -13.15 3.74 -7.17
C LYS A 118 -12.49 4.40 -5.97
N ILE A 119 -11.17 4.36 -5.89
CA ILE A 119 -10.38 4.93 -4.78
C ILE A 119 -9.65 6.20 -5.17
N MET A 120 -9.56 6.50 -6.47
CA MET A 120 -8.92 7.70 -7.01
C MET A 120 -9.94 8.81 -7.20
N ASP A 121 -9.59 10.01 -6.72
CA ASP A 121 -10.37 11.21 -6.98
C ASP A 121 -10.06 11.74 -8.39
N PRO A 122 -11.06 12.03 -9.26
CA PRO A 122 -10.83 12.55 -10.60
C PRO A 122 -10.08 13.89 -10.64
N SER A 123 -10.07 14.65 -9.54
CA SER A 123 -9.31 15.90 -9.39
C SER A 123 -7.86 15.70 -8.94
N CYS A 124 -7.47 14.49 -8.53
CA CYS A 124 -6.13 14.13 -8.09
C CYS A 124 -5.70 12.80 -8.75
N PRO A 125 -5.18 12.87 -9.97
CA PRO A 125 -5.15 11.73 -10.89
C PRO A 125 -4.16 10.62 -10.52
N THR A 126 -3.33 10.74 -9.48
CA THR A 126 -2.38 9.68 -9.10
C THR A 126 -2.19 9.56 -7.58
N LEU A 127 -2.79 8.51 -6.98
CA LEU A 127 -2.45 8.08 -5.62
C LEU A 127 -1.01 7.51 -5.54
N PHE A 128 -0.49 7.02 -6.66
CA PHE A 128 0.83 6.45 -6.78
C PHE A 128 1.49 7.05 -8.02
N PRO A 129 2.31 8.10 -7.89
CA PRO A 129 2.94 8.73 -9.04
C PRO A 129 4.12 7.90 -9.53
N ASP A 130 4.00 7.25 -10.69
CA ASP A 130 5.08 6.45 -11.29
C ASP A 130 6.37 7.25 -11.53
N SER A 131 6.27 8.58 -11.70
CA SER A 131 7.41 9.48 -11.93
C SER A 131 8.50 9.43 -10.86
N ILE A 132 8.23 8.89 -9.67
CA ILE A 132 9.21 8.76 -8.59
C ILE A 132 9.94 7.40 -8.61
N ILE A 133 9.40 6.41 -9.33
CA ILE A 133 10.03 5.12 -9.54
C ILE A 133 10.92 5.25 -10.78
N ARG A 134 12.22 5.50 -10.59
CA ARG A 134 13.22 5.55 -11.67
C ARG A 134 13.97 4.24 -11.84
#